data_AF-A0A438CB60-F1
#
_entry.id   AF-A0A438CB60-F1
#
_cell.length_a   1.000
_cell.length_b   1.000
_cell.length_c   1.000
_cell.angle_alpha   90.00
_cell.angle_beta   90.00
_cell.angle_gamma   90.00
#
_symmetry.space_group_name_H-M   'P 1'
#
loop_
_entity.id
_entity.type
_entity.pdbx_description
1 polymer ?
#
loop_
_entity_poly.entity_id
_entity_poly.type
_entity_poly.pdbx_seq_one_letter_code
_entity_poly.pdbx_strand_id
1 'polypeptide(L)'
;MIRLRDCYGHREAIHSSPTQAVLYVSGGASQALGHLMSVPGASNTVLESVVPYSRMSMIQLLGRIPTHFASQQTAEEMALLAYNRALKLSNPG
;
A
#
# COMPACT_ATOMS: atom_id res chain seq x y z
N MET A 1 -9.87 6.90 -29.60
CA MET A 1 -10.30 5.62 -28.99
C MET A 1 -9.07 5.01 -28.31
N ILE A 2 -8.78 5.44 -27.07
CA ILE A 2 -7.70 4.87 -26.26
C ILE A 2 -8.17 3.47 -25.86
N ARG A 3 -7.48 2.43 -26.32
CA ARG A 3 -7.87 1.05 -26.01
C ARG A 3 -7.57 0.78 -24.54
N LEU A 4 -8.57 0.25 -23.83
CA LEU A 4 -8.50 -0.28 -22.44
C LEU A 4 -7.34 -1.26 -22.15
N ARG A 5 -6.52 -1.65 -23.14
CA ARG A 5 -5.37 -2.55 -22.97
C ARG A 5 -4.12 -1.83 -22.45
N ASP A 6 -3.99 -0.52 -22.66
CA ASP A 6 -2.77 0.21 -22.24
C ASP A 6 -2.68 0.43 -20.72
N CYS A 7 -3.79 0.21 -19.98
CA CYS A 7 -3.81 0.32 -18.52
C CYS A 7 -3.34 -0.95 -17.79
N TYR A 8 -3.20 -2.08 -18.48
CA TYR A 8 -2.77 -3.35 -17.85
C TYR A 8 -1.25 -3.48 -17.76
N GLY A 9 -0.51 -2.98 -18.75
CA GLY A 9 0.94 -3.21 -18.86
C GLY A 9 1.80 -2.64 -17.72
N HIS A 10 1.33 -1.59 -17.03
CA HIS A 10 2.08 -1.02 -15.90
C HIS A 10 2.03 -1.89 -14.64
N ARG A 11 0.97 -2.68 -14.44
CA ARG A 11 0.78 -3.46 -13.20
C ARG A 11 1.61 -4.74 -13.21
N GLU A 12 1.68 -5.40 -14.36
CA GLU A 12 2.58 -6.53 -14.59
C GLU A 12 4.04 -6.11 -14.44
N ALA A 13 4.39 -4.90 -14.91
CA ALA A 13 5.74 -4.35 -14.76
C ALA A 13 6.11 -4.12 -13.27
N ILE A 14 5.19 -3.65 -12.44
CA ILE A 14 5.41 -3.51 -10.99
C ILE A 14 5.76 -4.87 -10.37
N HIS A 15 5.02 -5.91 -10.75
CA HIS A 15 5.22 -7.27 -10.23
C HIS A 15 6.39 -8.03 -10.85
N SER A 16 6.97 -7.50 -11.91
CA SER A 16 8.19 -8.00 -12.53
C SER A 16 9.45 -7.45 -11.84
N SER A 17 9.32 -6.44 -10.97
CA SER A 17 10.44 -5.90 -10.20
C SER A 17 10.73 -6.76 -8.95
N PRO A 18 11.99 -6.82 -8.49
CA PRO A 18 12.32 -7.47 -7.22
C PRO A 18 11.91 -6.63 -5.99
N THR A 19 11.29 -5.47 -6.21
CA THR A 19 10.92 -4.57 -5.13
C THR A 19 9.79 -5.15 -4.31
N GLN A 20 9.97 -5.18 -2.99
CA GLN A 20 8.96 -5.60 -2.03
C GLN A 20 8.44 -4.39 -1.26
N ALA A 21 7.14 -4.38 -0.97
CA ALA A 21 6.45 -3.26 -0.35
C ALA A 21 5.34 -3.72 0.60
N VAL A 22 5.07 -2.88 1.60
CA VAL A 22 3.88 -2.94 2.43
C VAL A 22 3.01 -1.73 2.10
N LEU A 23 1.70 -1.94 2.00
CA LEU A 23 0.76 -0.92 1.54
C LEU A 23 -0.24 -0.57 2.64
N TYR A 24 -0.12 0.64 3.20
CA TYR A 24 -1.14 1.20 4.09
C TYR A 24 -2.02 2.17 3.31
N VAL A 25 -3.31 1.87 3.20
CA VAL A 25 -4.27 2.67 2.43
C VAL A 25 -5.57 2.86 3.20
N SER A 26 -6.26 3.98 3.04
CA SER A 26 -7.53 4.24 3.72
C SER A 26 -8.56 4.89 2.79
N GLY A 27 -9.83 4.87 3.19
CA GLY A 27 -10.92 5.49 2.42
C GLY A 27 -11.05 4.90 1.01
N GLY A 28 -11.17 5.76 0.00
CA GLY A 28 -11.34 5.34 -1.39
C GLY A 28 -10.12 4.63 -1.99
N ALA A 29 -8.92 4.83 -1.42
CA ALA A 29 -7.69 4.23 -1.94
C ALA A 29 -7.69 2.70 -1.82
N SER A 30 -8.48 2.12 -0.92
CA SER A 30 -8.58 0.66 -0.74
C SER A 30 -9.07 -0.06 -2.00
N GLN A 31 -9.82 0.61 -2.88
CA GLN A 31 -10.25 0.05 -4.16
C GLN A 31 -9.07 -0.27 -5.09
N ALA A 32 -7.95 0.47 -4.97
CA ALA A 32 -6.75 0.23 -5.75
C ALA A 32 -6.07 -1.11 -5.40
N LEU A 33 -6.28 -1.64 -4.19
CA LEU A 33 -5.72 -2.93 -3.78
C LEU A 33 -6.26 -4.07 -4.64
N GLY A 34 -7.57 -4.11 -4.88
CA GLY A 34 -8.16 -5.13 -5.74
C GLY A 34 -7.57 -5.07 -7.15
N HIS A 35 -7.38 -3.87 -7.69
CA HIS A 35 -6.78 -3.69 -9.01
C HIS A 35 -5.31 -4.09 -9.11
N LEU A 36 -4.53 -3.85 -8.05
CA LEU A 36 -3.10 -4.17 -8.00
C LEU A 36 -2.88 -5.66 -7.72
N MET A 37 -3.54 -6.19 -6.69
CA MET A 37 -3.32 -7.55 -6.19
C MET A 37 -4.00 -8.64 -7.01
N SER A 38 -4.91 -8.28 -7.94
CA SER A 38 -5.54 -9.25 -8.85
C SER A 38 -4.65 -9.64 -10.04
N VAL A 39 -3.45 -9.07 -10.15
CA VAL A 39 -2.50 -9.37 -11.24
C VAL A 39 -1.51 -10.46 -10.78
N PRO A 40 -1.17 -11.44 -11.63
CA PRO A 40 -0.16 -12.44 -11.29
C PRO A 40 1.17 -11.81 -10.85
N GLY A 41 1.84 -12.45 -9.88
CA GLY A 41 3.09 -11.95 -9.32
C GLY A 41 2.93 -10.94 -8.17
N ALA A 42 1.69 -10.55 -7.82
CA ALA A 42 1.45 -9.62 -6.71
C ALA A 42 2.09 -10.05 -5.38
N SER A 43 2.14 -11.36 -5.09
CA SER A 43 2.80 -11.91 -3.89
C SER A 43 4.31 -11.71 -3.86
N ASN A 44 4.96 -11.49 -5.01
CA ASN A 44 6.40 -11.22 -5.06
C ASN A 44 6.72 -9.78 -4.65
N THR A 45 5.75 -8.86 -4.80
CA THR A 45 5.92 -7.42 -4.56
C THR A 45 5.24 -6.97 -3.27
N VAL A 46 4.04 -7.46 -2.97
CA VAL A 46 3.24 -6.98 -1.83
C VAL A 46 3.41 -7.96 -0.66
N LEU A 47 4.15 -7.53 0.35
CA LEU A 47 4.40 -8.29 1.58
C LEU A 47 3.19 -8.25 2.52
N GLU A 48 2.55 -7.09 2.65
CA GLU A 48 1.40 -6.87 3.52
C GLU A 48 0.59 -5.69 2.99
N SER A 49 -0.73 -5.73 3.18
CA SER A 49 -1.57 -4.55 3.03
C SER A 49 -2.48 -4.39 4.24
N VAL A 50 -2.59 -3.16 4.74
CA VAL A 50 -3.44 -2.80 5.88
C VAL A 50 -4.36 -1.66 5.48
N VAL A 51 -5.64 -1.80 5.81
CA VAL A 51 -6.66 -0.78 5.59
C VAL A 51 -7.18 -0.24 6.92
N PRO A 52 -6.49 0.74 7.55
CA PRO A 52 -7.00 1.36 8.77
C PRO A 52 -8.23 2.22 8.47
N TYR A 53 -9.42 1.61 8.47
CA TYR A 53 -10.65 2.26 8.03
C TYR A 53 -11.31 3.11 9.14
N SER A 54 -11.29 2.63 10.38
CA SER A 54 -11.82 3.39 11.52
C SER A 54 -10.77 4.36 12.05
N ARG A 55 -11.22 5.48 12.66
CA ARG A 55 -10.32 6.41 13.35
C ARG A 55 -9.46 5.69 14.40
N MET A 56 -10.06 4.77 15.15
CA MET A 56 -9.34 4.00 16.16
C MET A 56 -8.25 3.11 15.56
N SER A 57 -8.54 2.45 14.43
CA SER A 57 -7.54 1.64 13.73
C SER A 57 -6.36 2.49 13.24
N MET A 58 -6.63 3.70 12.72
CA MET A 58 -5.58 4.63 12.33
C MET A 58 -4.78 5.15 13.52
N ILE A 59 -5.43 5.44 14.65
CA ILE A 59 -4.74 5.85 15.90
C ILE A 59 -3.83 4.72 16.40
N GLN A 60 -4.31 3.48 16.40
CA GLN A 60 -3.51 2.32 16.80
C GLN A 60 -2.31 2.09 15.87
N LEU A 61 -2.50 2.28 14.57
CA LEU A 61 -1.43 2.19 13.60
C LEU A 61 -0.37 3.28 13.83
N LEU A 62 -0.79 4.54 13.97
CA LEU A 62 0.10 5.69 14.14
C LEU A 62 0.72 5.80 15.55
N GLY A 63 0.14 5.11 16.55
CA GLY A 63 0.50 5.24 17.96
C GLY A 63 0.15 6.59 18.59
N ARG A 64 -0.63 7.43 17.89
CA ARG A 64 -1.03 8.78 18.32
C ARG A 64 -2.34 9.21 17.66
N ILE A 65 -2.95 10.27 18.18
CA ILE A 65 -4.11 10.92 17.55
C ILE A 65 -3.61 11.99 16.57
N PRO A 66 -3.82 11.84 15.25
CA PRO A 66 -3.47 12.88 14.29
C PRO A 66 -4.45 14.06 14.38
N THR A 67 -3.97 15.28 14.13
CA THR A 67 -4.82 16.48 14.06
C THR A 67 -5.84 16.37 12.91
N HIS A 68 -5.43 15.82 11.77
CA HIS A 68 -6.27 15.57 10.61
C HIS A 68 -5.96 14.20 10.00
N PHE A 69 -6.93 13.29 10.03
CA PHE A 69 -6.81 11.93 9.48
C PHE A 69 -6.58 11.91 7.96
N ALA A 70 -7.06 12.93 7.24
CA ALA A 70 -6.87 13.09 5.80
C ALA A 70 -5.96 14.29 5.55
N SER A 71 -4.66 14.10 5.80
CA SER A 71 -3.63 15.13 5.59
C SER A 71 -2.38 14.52 4.99
N GLN A 72 -1.57 15.34 4.32
CA GLN A 72 -0.27 14.92 3.81
C GLN A 72 0.62 14.35 4.93
N GLN A 73 0.66 15.03 6.09
CA GLN A 73 1.44 14.58 7.25
C GLN A 73 1.03 13.17 7.71
N THR A 74 -0.27 12.87 7.81
CA THR A 74 -0.74 11.54 8.18
C THR A 74 -0.37 10.49 7.13
N ALA A 75 -0.43 10.83 5.84
CA ALA A 75 -0.01 9.93 4.78
C ALA A 75 1.50 9.63 4.81
N GLU A 76 2.34 10.63 5.10
CA GLU A 76 3.79 10.47 5.25
C GLU A 76 4.14 9.56 6.44
N GLU A 77 3.45 9.72 7.57
CA GLU A 77 3.62 8.85 8.73
C GLU A 77 3.19 7.41 8.44
N MET A 78 2.06 7.22 7.74
CA MET A 78 1.64 5.90 7.27
C MET A 78 2.69 5.28 6.35
N ALA A 79 3.27 6.05 5.43
CA ALA A 79 4.31 5.57 4.51
C ALA A 79 5.58 5.15 5.24
N LEU A 80 6.04 5.93 6.24
CA LEU A 80 7.19 5.58 7.06
C LEU A 80 6.97 4.29 7.87
N LEU A 81 5.78 4.13 8.45
CA LEU A 81 5.44 2.91 9.18
C LEU A 81 5.34 1.69 8.24
N ALA A 82 4.74 1.86 7.06
CA ALA A 82 4.69 0.82 6.04
C ALA A 82 6.10 0.42 5.57
N TYR A 83 6.98 1.39 5.34
CA TYR A 83 8.38 1.12 4.98
C TYR A 83 9.12 0.34 6.08
N ASN A 84 9.00 0.77 7.34
CA ASN A 84 9.58 0.06 8.47
C ASN A 84 9.01 -1.36 8.63
N ARG A 85 7.72 -1.54 8.33
CA ARG A 85 7.09 -2.86 8.31
C ARG A 85 7.64 -3.71 7.18
N ALA A 86 7.84 -3.14 5.99
CA ALA A 86 8.45 -3.81 4.86
C ALA A 86 9.85 -4.31 5.22
N LEU A 87 10.71 -3.46 5.82
CA LEU A 87 12.05 -3.87 6.25
C LEU A 87 12.07 -5.04 7.25
N LYS A 88 11.03 -5.16 8.09
CA LYS A 88 10.90 -6.27 9.05
C LYS A 88 10.41 -7.57 8.41
N LEU A 89 9.67 -7.47 7.30
CA LEU A 89 9.06 -8.60 6.60
C LEU A 89 9.91 -9.07 5.42
N SER A 90 10.63 -8.15 4.78
CA SER A 90 11.65 -8.48 3.80
C SER A 90 12.75 -9.22 4.55
N ASN A 91 13.01 -10.47 4.18
CA ASN A 91 14.17 -11.18 4.69
C ASN A 91 15.42 -10.32 4.48
N PRO A 92 16.33 -10.19 5.46
CA PRO A 92 17.72 -9.98 5.11
C PRO A 92 18.14 -11.21 4.29
N GLY A 93 18.59 -10.99 3.07
CA GLY A 93 19.34 -12.02 2.34
C GLY A 93 20.54 -12.47 3.14
#